data_AF-A0A2P2IS97-F1
#
_entry.id   AF-A0A2P2IS97-F1
#
_cell.length_a   1.000
_cell.length_b   1.000
_cell.length_c   1.000
_cell.angle_alpha   90.00
_cell.angle_beta   90.00
_cell.angle_gamma   90.00
#
_symmetry.space_group_name_H-M   'P 1'
#
loop_
_entity.id
_entity.type
_entity.pdbx_description
1 polymer ?
#
loop_
_entity_poly.entity_id
_entity_poly.type
_entity_poly.pdbx_seq_one_letter_code
_entity_poly.pdbx_strand_id
1 'polypeptide(L)'
;MMYYWLATRNVAVSLPKWRSLAFLFRSPTARKFSSFRPPLPPPRHQLEQVYCLNGQKNLKRTTRATKKFKVVNNVLDDKDLSHIMWWKERLQQCRKPSTIQLVKRLIYANLLGLDVSLKNGSLKEGNLNWEILQFKSQFPREILLCRVGDFYEAIGIDACFLVEYAGLNPFGGQRVDSIPRAGCPVVNLRQTLDDLTRHGYSVCIVEEVQGPTHARSRKGRFISG
;
A
#
# COMPACT_ATOMS: atom_id res chain seq x y z
N MET A 1 22.99 -49.84 57.27
CA MET A 1 23.71 -49.58 56.01
C MET A 1 24.04 -48.09 55.95
N MET A 2 25.34 -47.77 55.91
CA MET A 2 25.89 -46.47 55.53
C MET A 2 25.28 -45.98 54.22
N TYR A 3 25.14 -44.66 54.03
CA TYR A 3 25.87 -43.95 52.98
C TYR A 3 25.98 -42.46 53.31
N TYR A 4 27.18 -41.95 53.04
CA TYR A 4 27.75 -40.69 53.45
C TYR A 4 27.19 -39.47 52.69
N TRP A 5 27.24 -38.34 53.40
CA TRP A 5 27.15 -36.96 52.92
C TRP A 5 28.18 -36.62 51.83
N LEU A 6 27.78 -35.87 50.80
CA LEU A 6 28.64 -34.89 50.14
C LEU A 6 27.80 -33.68 49.71
N ALA A 7 28.03 -32.57 50.40
CA ALA A 7 27.50 -31.25 50.08
C ALA A 7 28.46 -30.53 49.13
N THR A 8 27.97 -30.10 47.97
CA THR A 8 28.72 -29.28 47.01
C THR A 8 28.29 -27.81 47.12
N ARG A 9 29.24 -26.96 47.53
CA ARG A 9 29.12 -25.50 47.63
C ARG A 9 29.28 -24.90 46.23
N ASN A 10 28.29 -24.13 45.77
CA ASN A 10 28.46 -23.26 44.60
C ASN A 10 28.90 -21.87 45.05
N VAL A 11 30.03 -21.42 44.52
CA VAL A 11 30.70 -20.15 44.81
C VAL A 11 30.17 -19.07 43.87
N ALA A 12 29.74 -17.94 44.46
CA ALA A 12 29.41 -16.72 43.73
C ALA A 12 30.69 -15.99 43.31
N VAL A 13 30.79 -15.58 42.05
CA VAL A 13 31.85 -14.70 41.54
C VAL A 13 31.21 -13.47 40.91
N SER A 14 31.44 -12.31 41.52
CA SER A 14 31.09 -10.98 41.00
C SER A 14 32.36 -10.25 40.59
N LEU A 15 32.42 -9.72 39.36
CA LEU A 15 33.46 -8.80 38.88
C LEU A 15 32.84 -7.78 37.89
N PRO A 16 33.45 -6.59 37.70
CA PRO A 16 32.76 -5.32 37.84
C PRO A 16 32.59 -4.49 36.55
N LYS A 17 31.73 -3.48 36.65
CA LYS A 17 31.52 -2.35 35.71
C LYS A 17 32.82 -1.69 35.26
N TRP A 18 33.03 -1.54 33.96
CA TRP A 18 33.91 -0.52 33.38
C TRP A 18 33.12 0.45 32.51
N ARG A 19 33.10 1.71 32.96
CA ARG A 19 32.80 2.90 32.16
C ARG A 19 34.13 3.42 31.62
N SER A 20 34.19 3.80 30.34
CA SER A 20 35.26 4.68 29.85
C SER A 20 34.65 5.94 29.23
N LEU A 21 35.09 7.07 29.78
CA LEU A 21 34.89 8.43 29.30
C LEU A 21 36.12 8.86 28.49
N ALA A 22 35.85 9.76 27.54
CA ALA A 22 36.75 10.72 26.89
C ALA A 22 37.82 10.15 25.94
N PHE A 23 37.91 10.70 24.73
CA PHE A 23 38.80 11.83 24.47
C PHE A 23 38.42 12.55 23.18
N LEU A 24 38.55 13.87 23.29
CA LEU A 24 38.30 14.91 22.30
C LEU A 24 39.33 14.83 21.17
N PHE A 25 38.88 14.99 19.92
CA PHE A 25 39.69 15.66 18.90
C PHE A 25 38.85 16.69 18.13
N ARG A 26 39.44 17.87 18.02
CA ARG A 26 38.85 19.15 17.65
C ARG A 26 39.42 19.59 16.28
N SER A 27 38.57 19.60 15.24
CA SER A 27 38.51 20.54 14.09
C SER A 27 39.76 20.70 13.16
N PRO A 28 39.81 21.55 12.09
CA PRO A 28 38.79 22.39 11.41
C PRO A 28 38.86 22.41 9.84
N THR A 29 38.11 23.35 9.22
CA THR A 29 38.22 23.94 7.84
C THR A 29 37.44 23.22 6.72
N ALA A 30 36.80 23.84 5.72
CA ALA A 30 36.54 25.24 5.33
C ALA A 30 35.37 25.28 4.30
N ARG A 31 34.71 26.44 4.25
CA ARG A 31 33.96 27.09 3.14
C ARG A 31 33.70 26.30 1.84
N LYS A 32 32.46 26.37 1.34
CA LYS A 32 32.08 27.25 0.20
C LYS A 32 30.58 27.18 -0.09
N PHE A 33 29.94 28.35 -0.09
CA PHE A 33 28.69 28.62 -0.80
C PHE A 33 28.93 28.45 -2.30
N SER A 34 28.02 27.75 -2.99
CA SER A 34 27.91 27.74 -4.44
C SER A 34 26.43 27.74 -4.81
N SER A 35 26.00 28.80 -5.48
CA SER A 35 24.67 29.02 -6.02
C SER A 35 24.29 27.95 -7.04
N PHE A 36 23.15 27.29 -6.86
CA PHE A 36 22.58 26.42 -7.88
C PHE A 36 21.73 27.24 -8.86
N ARG A 37 22.15 27.26 -10.14
CA ARG A 37 21.34 27.66 -11.29
C ARG A 37 20.34 26.53 -11.63
N PRO A 38 19.10 26.83 -12.03
CA PRO A 38 18.18 25.83 -12.58
C PRO A 38 18.51 25.51 -14.06
N PRO A 39 18.30 24.27 -14.54
CA PRO A 39 18.39 23.96 -15.97
C PRO A 39 17.09 24.30 -16.72
N LEU A 40 17.26 24.79 -17.95
CA LEU A 40 16.22 25.03 -18.96
C LEU A 40 15.64 23.70 -19.54
N PRO A 41 14.41 23.71 -20.07
CA PRO A 41 13.73 22.51 -20.57
C PRO A 41 14.11 22.10 -22.02
N PRO A 42 14.02 20.81 -22.38
CA PRO A 42 14.21 20.33 -23.76
C PRO A 42 12.92 20.47 -24.62
N PRO A 43 13.04 20.36 -25.96
CA PRO A 43 12.11 20.95 -26.91
C PRO A 43 10.86 20.11 -27.21
N ARG A 44 9.80 20.82 -27.60
CA ARG A 44 8.53 20.30 -28.12
C ARG A 44 8.75 19.53 -29.43
N HIS A 45 8.31 18.27 -29.46
CA HIS A 45 8.01 17.58 -30.71
C HIS A 45 6.50 17.56 -30.95
N GLN A 46 6.14 17.92 -32.18
CA GLN A 46 4.80 18.01 -32.75
C GLN A 46 4.00 16.72 -32.54
N LEU A 47 2.77 16.86 -32.04
CA LEU A 47 1.76 15.82 -32.19
C LEU A 47 0.95 16.15 -33.44
N GLU A 48 1.07 15.27 -34.43
CA GLU A 48 0.30 15.29 -35.66
C GLU A 48 -1.19 15.14 -35.39
N GLN A 49 -1.91 15.83 -36.27
CA GLN A 49 -3.33 16.08 -36.32
C GLN A 49 -4.06 14.82 -36.82
N VAL A 50 -4.97 14.24 -36.04
CA VAL A 50 -5.90 13.23 -36.56
C VAL A 50 -7.33 13.56 -36.13
N TYR A 51 -8.21 13.48 -37.13
CA TYR A 51 -9.50 14.12 -37.27
C TYR A 51 -10.56 13.74 -36.23
N CYS A 52 -11.27 14.76 -35.73
CA CYS A 52 -12.58 14.61 -35.09
C CYS A 52 -13.66 14.41 -36.15
N LEU A 53 -14.53 13.41 -35.97
CA LEU A 53 -15.75 13.25 -36.75
C LEU A 53 -16.97 13.30 -35.83
N ASN A 54 -17.80 14.31 -36.09
CA ASN A 54 -19.02 14.65 -35.38
C ASN A 54 -20.12 13.59 -35.53
N GLY A 55 -20.94 13.46 -34.48
CA GLY A 55 -22.22 12.77 -34.51
C GLY A 55 -23.19 13.36 -33.47
N GLN A 56 -23.79 14.51 -33.78
CA GLN A 56 -24.96 15.05 -33.06
C GLN A 56 -26.16 14.13 -33.22
N LYS A 57 -26.87 13.80 -32.13
CA LYS A 57 -28.36 13.79 -32.08
C LYS A 57 -28.86 14.16 -30.69
N ASN A 58 -29.72 15.18 -30.65
CA ASN A 58 -30.52 15.62 -29.51
C ASN A 58 -31.71 14.66 -29.27
N LEU A 59 -32.07 14.40 -28.00
CA LEU A 59 -33.46 14.11 -27.64
C LEU A 59 -33.78 14.52 -26.19
N LYS A 60 -35.04 14.96 -26.02
CA LYS A 60 -35.60 15.82 -24.98
C LYS A 60 -35.77 15.18 -23.59
N ARG A 61 -35.66 16.07 -22.59
CA ARG A 61 -36.10 16.12 -21.18
C ARG A 61 -37.29 15.23 -20.77
N THR A 62 -37.14 14.48 -19.67
CA THR A 62 -38.08 14.43 -18.50
C THR A 62 -37.48 13.70 -17.29
N THR A 63 -37.83 14.18 -16.10
CA THR A 63 -37.34 13.88 -14.74
C THR A 63 -37.76 12.53 -14.15
N ARG A 64 -36.83 11.81 -13.48
CA ARG A 64 -37.01 11.20 -12.14
C ARG A 64 -35.69 10.58 -11.61
N ALA A 65 -35.31 10.96 -10.40
CA ALA A 65 -34.13 10.46 -9.69
C ALA A 65 -34.32 9.01 -9.27
N THR A 66 -33.44 8.13 -9.74
CA THR A 66 -33.14 6.83 -9.14
C THR A 66 -31.64 6.61 -9.30
N LYS A 67 -30.93 6.36 -8.18
CA LYS A 67 -29.52 5.98 -8.16
C LYS A 67 -29.36 4.67 -8.93
N LYS A 68 -29.08 4.75 -10.23
CA LYS A 68 -28.66 3.60 -11.04
C LYS A 68 -27.16 3.40 -10.82
N PHE A 69 -26.83 2.38 -10.03
CA PHE A 69 -25.48 1.84 -10.00
C PHE A 69 -25.10 1.42 -11.42
N LYS A 70 -24.01 2.00 -11.90
CA LYS A 70 -23.51 1.79 -13.26
C LYS A 70 -22.95 0.38 -13.31
N VAL A 71 -23.64 -0.50 -14.03
CA VAL A 71 -23.17 -1.84 -14.41
C VAL A 71 -21.78 -1.66 -15.04
N VAL A 72 -20.77 -2.29 -14.43
CA VAL A 72 -19.39 -2.28 -14.90
C VAL A 72 -19.33 -3.19 -16.13
N ASN A 73 -19.52 -2.61 -17.31
CA ASN A 73 -19.12 -3.27 -18.54
C ASN A 73 -17.58 -3.37 -18.54
N ASN A 74 -17.06 -4.54 -18.89
CA ASN A 74 -15.63 -4.94 -18.89
C ASN A 74 -14.70 -4.15 -19.84
N VAL A 75 -15.01 -2.90 -20.16
CA VAL A 75 -14.12 -1.98 -20.85
C VAL A 75 -13.51 -1.10 -19.76
N LEU A 76 -12.24 -1.33 -19.43
CA LEU A 76 -11.49 -0.39 -18.60
C LEU A 76 -11.57 0.98 -19.24
N ASP A 77 -11.99 1.99 -18.46
CA ASP A 77 -12.07 3.37 -18.94
C ASP A 77 -10.64 3.86 -19.25
N ASP A 78 -10.46 4.70 -20.27
CA ASP A 78 -9.14 5.25 -20.64
C ASP A 78 -8.48 5.96 -19.44
N LYS A 79 -9.31 6.52 -18.56
CA LYS A 79 -8.90 7.10 -17.28
C LYS A 79 -8.27 6.08 -16.34
N ASP A 80 -8.87 4.90 -16.20
CA ASP A 80 -8.35 3.84 -15.32
C ASP A 80 -7.01 3.32 -15.83
N LEU A 81 -6.84 3.22 -17.15
CA LEU A 81 -5.57 2.85 -17.76
C LEU A 81 -4.46 3.86 -17.40
N SER A 82 -4.77 5.16 -17.41
CA SER A 82 -3.80 6.20 -17.02
C SER A 82 -3.34 6.06 -15.56
N HIS A 83 -4.24 5.66 -14.65
CA HIS A 83 -3.92 5.42 -13.24
C HIS A 83 -3.08 4.15 -13.06
N ILE A 84 -3.42 3.08 -13.77
CA ILE A 84 -2.68 1.82 -13.78
C ILE A 84 -1.24 2.04 -14.28
N MET A 85 -1.07 2.77 -15.39
CA MET A 85 0.26 3.06 -15.94
C MET A 85 1.11 3.89 -15.00
N TRP A 86 0.51 4.89 -14.32
CA TRP A 86 1.20 5.70 -13.32
C TRP A 86 1.71 4.88 -12.13
N TRP A 87 0.94 3.87 -11.69
CA TRP A 87 1.39 2.94 -10.64
C TRP A 87 2.46 1.98 -11.15
N LYS A 88 2.30 1.45 -12.37
CA LYS A 88 3.27 0.56 -13.00
C LYS A 88 4.64 1.21 -13.11
N GLU A 89 4.71 2.49 -13.50
CA GLU A 89 5.95 3.28 -13.53
C GLU A 89 6.60 3.39 -12.15
N ARG A 90 5.82 3.61 -11.09
CA ARG A 90 6.34 3.66 -9.72
C ARG A 90 6.83 2.31 -9.21
N LEU A 91 6.14 1.23 -9.55
CA LEU A 91 6.57 -0.13 -9.19
C LEU A 91 7.93 -0.49 -9.79
N GLN A 92 8.31 0.11 -10.93
CA GLN A 92 9.65 -0.09 -11.51
C GLN A 92 10.77 0.53 -10.67
N GLN A 93 10.45 1.48 -9.78
CA GLN A 93 11.41 2.12 -8.89
C GLN A 93 11.64 1.32 -7.60
N CYS A 94 10.77 0.34 -7.29
CA CYS A 94 10.90 -0.51 -6.12
C CYS A 94 12.14 -1.39 -6.21
N ARG A 95 12.88 -1.50 -5.11
CA ARG A 95 14.17 -2.21 -5.06
C ARG A 95 14.15 -3.41 -4.12
N LYS A 96 13.24 -3.47 -3.13
CA LYS A 96 13.27 -4.56 -2.17
C LYS A 96 12.93 -5.90 -2.85
N PRO A 97 13.67 -6.98 -2.55
CA PRO A 97 13.45 -8.28 -3.18
C PRO A 97 12.05 -8.83 -2.88
N SER A 98 11.54 -8.61 -1.67
CA SER A 98 10.17 -8.96 -1.28
C SER A 98 9.13 -8.26 -2.15
N THR A 99 9.28 -6.96 -2.40
CA THR A 99 8.40 -6.19 -3.28
C THR A 99 8.46 -6.70 -4.71
N ILE A 100 9.65 -6.92 -5.26
CA ILE A 100 9.83 -7.40 -6.64
C ILE A 100 9.12 -8.74 -6.84
N GLN A 101 9.13 -9.63 -5.86
CA GLN A 101 8.40 -10.90 -5.93
C GLN A 101 6.87 -10.74 -5.89
N LEU A 102 6.35 -9.73 -5.21
CA LEU A 102 4.92 -9.42 -5.22
C LEU A 102 4.50 -8.82 -6.55
N VAL A 103 5.30 -7.91 -7.10
CA VAL A 103 5.03 -7.24 -8.38
C VAL A 103 4.92 -8.25 -9.53
N LYS A 104 5.70 -9.33 -9.51
CA LYS A 104 5.61 -10.43 -10.49
C LYS A 104 4.25 -11.13 -10.53
N ARG A 105 3.44 -11.01 -9.48
CA ARG A 105 2.10 -11.63 -9.36
C ARG A 105 0.97 -10.68 -9.73
N LEU A 106 1.28 -9.43 -10.07
CA LEU A 106 0.28 -8.43 -10.43
C LEU A 106 -0.14 -8.58 -11.90
N ILE A 107 -1.42 -8.39 -12.15
CA ILE A 107 -1.98 -8.23 -13.50
C ILE A 107 -2.65 -6.87 -13.58
N TYR A 108 -2.21 -6.06 -14.54
CA TYR A 108 -2.68 -4.69 -14.76
C TYR A 108 -4.04 -4.63 -15.48
N ALA A 109 -4.98 -5.52 -15.12
CA ALA A 109 -6.33 -5.59 -15.67
C ALA A 109 -7.39 -4.88 -14.81
N ASN A 110 -7.02 -4.38 -13.63
CA ASN A 110 -7.87 -3.61 -12.73
C ASN A 110 -7.01 -2.63 -11.93
N LEU A 111 -7.65 -1.64 -11.29
CA LEU A 111 -6.98 -0.60 -10.51
C LEU A 111 -6.15 -1.12 -9.32
N LEU A 112 -6.48 -2.30 -8.79
CA LEU A 112 -5.72 -2.93 -7.70
C LEU A 112 -4.53 -3.76 -8.22
N GLY A 113 -4.45 -4.01 -9.52
CA GLY A 113 -3.44 -4.89 -10.12
C GLY A 113 -3.59 -6.37 -9.73
N LEU A 114 -4.79 -6.80 -9.31
CA LEU A 114 -5.02 -8.17 -8.87
C LEU A 114 -5.17 -9.15 -10.02
N ASP A 115 -4.59 -10.34 -9.86
CA ASP A 115 -4.91 -11.51 -10.67
C ASP A 115 -6.11 -12.27 -10.06
N VAL A 116 -7.20 -12.36 -10.82
CA VAL A 116 -8.45 -13.02 -10.40
C VAL A 116 -8.30 -14.54 -10.34
N SER A 117 -7.29 -15.11 -11.02
CA SER A 117 -7.01 -16.55 -11.03
C SER A 117 -6.29 -17.04 -9.78
N LEU A 118 -5.62 -16.15 -9.04
CA LEU A 118 -4.88 -16.48 -7.82
C LEU A 118 -5.81 -16.70 -6.62
N LYS A 119 -5.31 -17.43 -5.61
CA LYS A 119 -6.02 -17.61 -4.34
C LYS A 119 -6.28 -16.26 -3.69
N ASN A 120 -7.50 -16.11 -3.18
CA ASN A 120 -8.02 -14.87 -2.60
C ASN A 120 -8.08 -13.68 -3.58
N GLY A 121 -7.98 -13.91 -4.90
CA GLY A 121 -8.07 -12.86 -5.93
C GLY A 121 -9.47 -12.58 -6.46
N SER A 122 -10.50 -13.27 -5.95
CA SER A 122 -11.87 -13.13 -6.46
C SER A 122 -12.40 -11.69 -6.28
N LEU A 123 -12.85 -11.10 -7.39
CA LEU A 123 -13.50 -9.79 -7.46
C LEU A 123 -15.02 -9.92 -7.70
N LYS A 124 -15.64 -10.98 -7.19
CA LYS A 124 -17.11 -11.14 -7.29
C LYS A 124 -17.82 -10.13 -6.41
N GLU A 125 -18.97 -9.64 -6.86
CA GLU A 125 -19.82 -8.75 -6.07
C GLU A 125 -20.14 -9.38 -4.71
N GLY A 126 -20.11 -8.56 -3.67
CA GLY A 126 -20.19 -9.05 -2.31
C GLY A 126 -18.96 -9.85 -1.91
N ASN A 127 -17.75 -9.52 -2.37
CA ASN A 127 -16.47 -9.89 -1.76
C ASN A 127 -15.79 -8.63 -1.18
N LEU A 128 -15.03 -8.77 -0.10
CA LEU A 128 -14.24 -7.66 0.46
C LEU A 128 -13.32 -7.03 -0.59
N ASN A 129 -12.69 -7.84 -1.44
CA ASN A 129 -11.84 -7.32 -2.52
C ASN A 129 -12.62 -6.46 -3.53
N TRP A 130 -13.88 -6.83 -3.79
CA TRP A 130 -14.76 -6.04 -4.63
C TRP A 130 -15.08 -4.69 -3.99
N GLU A 131 -15.40 -4.66 -2.70
CA GLU A 131 -15.60 -3.42 -1.94
C GLU A 131 -14.35 -2.52 -1.97
N ILE A 132 -13.16 -3.10 -1.76
CA ILE A 132 -11.87 -2.40 -1.86
C ILE A 132 -11.69 -1.79 -3.26
N LEU A 133 -12.02 -2.53 -4.33
CA LEU A 133 -11.95 -2.00 -5.70
C LEU A 133 -12.90 -0.80 -5.91
N GLN A 134 -14.08 -0.80 -5.28
CA GLN A 134 -15.01 0.34 -5.34
C GLN A 134 -14.51 1.56 -4.58
N PHE A 135 -13.77 1.39 -3.47
CA PHE A 135 -13.12 2.51 -2.81
C PHE A 135 -11.91 3.01 -3.62
N LYS A 136 -11.14 2.09 -4.21
CA LYS A 136 -9.98 2.42 -5.04
C LYS A 136 -10.36 3.25 -6.27
N SER A 137 -11.51 3.03 -6.87
CA SER A 137 -11.97 3.84 -8.02
C SER A 137 -12.27 5.29 -7.67
N GLN A 138 -12.56 5.59 -6.40
CA GLN A 138 -12.74 6.96 -5.91
C GLN A 138 -11.40 7.67 -5.66
N PHE A 139 -10.39 6.91 -5.19
CA PHE A 139 -9.04 7.40 -4.88
C PHE A 139 -7.96 6.60 -5.63
N PRO A 140 -7.92 6.65 -6.98
CA PRO A 140 -7.10 5.74 -7.78
C PRO A 140 -5.60 5.98 -7.66
N ARG A 141 -5.17 7.15 -7.16
CA ARG A 141 -3.74 7.51 -6.98
C ARG A 141 -3.28 7.45 -5.52
N GLU A 142 -4.14 7.07 -4.58
CA GLU A 142 -3.81 6.97 -3.16
C GLU A 142 -3.61 5.52 -2.76
N ILE A 143 -2.78 5.25 -1.76
CA ILE A 143 -2.61 3.91 -1.19
C ILE A 143 -3.82 3.63 -0.30
N LEU A 144 -4.60 2.58 -0.59
CA LEU A 144 -5.78 2.26 0.19
C LEU A 144 -5.42 1.31 1.35
N LEU A 145 -5.80 1.67 2.57
CA LEU A 145 -5.75 0.79 3.74
C LEU A 145 -7.16 0.54 4.26
N CYS A 146 -7.58 -0.73 4.21
CA CYS A 146 -8.88 -1.17 4.66
C CYS A 146 -8.76 -1.83 6.03
N ARG A 147 -9.55 -1.36 6.99
CA ARG A 147 -9.65 -1.98 8.30
C ARG A 147 -10.39 -3.31 8.17
N VAL A 148 -9.81 -4.33 8.78
CA VAL A 148 -10.35 -5.69 8.90
C VAL A 148 -10.08 -6.19 10.32
N GLY A 149 -11.04 -6.02 11.22
CA GLY A 149 -10.85 -6.30 12.65
C GLY A 149 -9.76 -5.41 13.27
N ASP A 150 -8.71 -6.05 13.77
CA ASP A 150 -7.59 -5.40 14.49
C ASP A 150 -6.39 -5.05 13.57
N PHE A 151 -6.58 -5.13 12.26
CA PHE A 151 -5.55 -4.83 11.26
C PHE A 151 -6.06 -3.83 10.22
N TYR A 152 -5.12 -3.06 9.68
CA TYR A 152 -5.27 -2.37 8.41
C TYR A 152 -4.54 -3.14 7.33
N GLU A 153 -5.24 -3.43 6.24
CA GLU A 153 -4.75 -4.27 5.18
C GLU A 153 -4.87 -3.60 3.81
N ALA A 154 -3.91 -3.90 2.95
CA ALA A 154 -3.93 -3.58 1.53
C ALA A 154 -3.71 -4.84 0.69
N ILE A 155 -4.16 -4.79 -0.55
CA ILE A 155 -4.04 -5.86 -1.54
C ILE A 155 -3.47 -5.33 -2.85
N GLY A 156 -2.86 -6.23 -3.63
CA GLY A 156 -2.36 -5.93 -4.97
C GLY A 156 -1.24 -4.89 -4.98
N ILE A 157 -1.38 -3.87 -5.81
CA ILE A 157 -0.40 -2.77 -5.97
C ILE A 157 -0.12 -2.12 -4.62
N ASP A 158 -1.16 -1.77 -3.86
CA ASP A 158 -1.03 -1.05 -2.58
C ASP A 158 -0.25 -1.87 -1.54
N ALA A 159 -0.43 -3.20 -1.54
CA ALA A 159 0.36 -4.09 -0.71
C ALA A 159 1.87 -4.05 -1.06
N CYS A 160 2.22 -3.87 -2.33
CA CYS A 160 3.62 -3.75 -2.75
C CYS A 160 4.25 -2.48 -2.16
N PHE A 161 3.51 -1.35 -2.17
CA PHE A 161 3.99 -0.10 -1.58
C PHE A 161 4.12 -0.15 -0.07
N LEU A 162 3.25 -0.88 0.62
CA LEU A 162 3.41 -1.15 2.06
C LEU A 162 4.71 -1.88 2.39
N VAL A 163 5.04 -2.91 1.61
CA VAL A 163 6.28 -3.67 1.80
C VAL A 163 7.51 -2.82 1.44
N GLU A 164 7.42 -2.05 0.36
CA GLU A 164 8.51 -1.20 -0.12
C GLU A 164 8.80 -0.04 0.83
N TYR A 165 7.80 0.73 1.26
CA TYR A 165 8.03 2.01 1.92
C TYR A 165 7.75 1.99 3.42
N ALA A 166 6.77 1.21 3.88
CA ALA A 166 6.50 1.01 5.31
C ALA A 166 7.25 -0.20 5.92
N GLY A 167 8.00 -0.94 5.10
CA GLY A 167 8.83 -2.06 5.59
C GLY A 167 8.03 -3.22 6.18
N LEU A 168 6.75 -3.34 5.84
CA LEU A 168 5.88 -4.41 6.32
C LEU A 168 6.21 -5.73 5.63
N ASN A 169 5.86 -6.84 6.28
CA ASN A 169 5.98 -8.17 5.69
C ASN A 169 4.71 -8.53 4.90
N PRO A 170 4.84 -9.14 3.70
CA PRO A 170 3.67 -9.63 2.99
C PRO A 170 2.98 -10.77 3.76
N PHE A 171 1.65 -10.72 3.78
CA PHE A 171 0.82 -11.76 4.35
C PHE A 171 0.93 -13.03 3.50
N GLY A 172 0.99 -14.19 4.16
CA GLY A 172 1.23 -15.47 3.47
C GLY A 172 2.66 -15.64 2.93
N GLY A 173 3.58 -14.71 3.23
CA GLY A 173 4.98 -14.78 2.83
C GLY A 173 5.18 -14.66 1.32
N GLN A 174 6.10 -15.45 0.77
CA GLN A 174 6.46 -15.42 -0.64
C GLN A 174 5.64 -16.40 -1.51
N ARG A 175 4.48 -16.86 -1.01
CA ARG A 175 3.60 -17.81 -1.71
C ARG A 175 3.12 -17.26 -3.06
N VAL A 176 3.54 -17.89 -4.14
CA VAL A 176 3.29 -17.42 -5.51
C VAL A 176 1.83 -17.62 -5.95
N ASP A 177 1.10 -18.55 -5.32
CA ASP A 177 -0.27 -18.93 -5.65
C ASP A 177 -1.35 -17.99 -5.03
N SER A 178 -0.93 -16.98 -4.27
CA SER A 178 -1.84 -16.05 -3.57
C SER A 178 -1.59 -14.61 -3.97
N ILE A 179 -2.65 -13.81 -3.95
CA ILE A 179 -2.56 -12.38 -4.25
C ILE A 179 -1.61 -11.65 -3.28
N PRO A 180 -0.89 -10.60 -3.75
CA PRO A 180 -0.16 -9.72 -2.86
C PRO A 180 -1.07 -9.11 -1.80
N ARG A 181 -0.71 -9.24 -0.53
CA ARG A 181 -1.41 -8.65 0.61
C ARG A 181 -0.39 -8.28 1.67
N ALA A 182 -0.59 -7.15 2.33
CA ALA A 182 0.24 -6.69 3.42
C ALA A 182 -0.62 -5.82 4.35
N GLY A 183 -0.18 -5.64 5.58
CA GLY A 183 -0.93 -4.87 6.55
C GLY A 183 -0.20 -4.71 7.87
N CYS A 184 -0.77 -3.88 8.73
CA CYS A 184 -0.25 -3.60 10.06
C CYS A 184 -1.36 -3.70 11.11
N PRO A 185 -1.03 -4.05 12.36
CA PRO A 185 -1.97 -3.92 13.47
C PRO A 185 -2.46 -2.49 13.61
N VAL A 186 -3.70 -2.30 14.10
CA VAL A 186 -4.30 -0.96 14.32
C VAL A 186 -3.39 -0.04 15.15
N VAL A 187 -2.70 -0.59 16.14
CA VAL A 187 -1.75 0.15 17.00
C VAL A 187 -0.55 0.72 16.24
N ASN A 188 -0.18 0.12 15.10
CA ASN A 188 0.95 0.53 14.27
C ASN A 188 0.54 1.39 13.07
N LEU A 189 -0.76 1.75 12.96
CA LEU A 189 -1.26 2.53 11.82
C LEU A 189 -0.45 3.82 11.67
N ARG A 190 -0.29 4.60 12.75
CA ARG A 190 0.37 5.91 12.69
C ARG A 190 1.78 5.84 12.12
N GLN A 191 2.58 4.88 12.58
CA GLN A 191 3.93 4.66 12.05
C GLN A 191 3.89 4.32 10.56
N THR A 192 2.97 3.46 10.15
CA THR A 192 2.79 3.07 8.74
C THR A 192 2.43 4.29 7.88
N LEU A 193 1.56 5.17 8.37
CA LEU A 193 1.19 6.42 7.66
C LEU A 193 2.37 7.38 7.57
N ASP A 194 3.12 7.56 8.65
CA ASP A 194 4.31 8.41 8.67
C ASP A 194 5.36 7.92 7.67
N ASP A 195 5.54 6.60 7.54
CA ASP A 195 6.48 6.03 6.58
C ASP A 195 6.03 6.22 5.13
N LEU A 196 4.75 6.04 4.82
CA LEU A 196 4.22 6.26 3.46
C LEU A 196 4.26 7.75 3.06
N THR A 197 3.81 8.63 3.95
CA THR A 197 3.75 10.07 3.69
C THR A 197 5.13 10.71 3.59
N ARG A 198 6.13 10.22 4.34
CA ARG A 198 7.53 10.62 4.19
C ARG A 198 8.08 10.36 2.78
N HIS A 199 7.56 9.34 2.10
CA HIS A 199 7.90 9.03 0.70
C HIS A 199 6.99 9.72 -0.33
N GLY A 200 6.13 10.64 0.10
CA GLY A 200 5.27 11.44 -0.78
C GLY A 200 3.99 10.74 -1.24
N TYR A 201 3.57 9.67 -0.57
CA TYR A 201 2.31 8.99 -0.87
C TYR A 201 1.16 9.53 -0.02
N SER A 202 0.04 9.80 -0.66
CA SER A 202 -1.25 9.99 0.01
C SER A 202 -1.89 8.63 0.29
N VAL A 203 -2.57 8.54 1.43
CA VAL A 203 -3.15 7.29 1.92
C VAL A 203 -4.65 7.50 2.18
N CYS A 204 -5.47 6.60 1.66
CA CYS A 204 -6.91 6.56 1.89
C CYS A 204 -7.23 5.48 2.92
N ILE A 205 -7.85 5.87 4.04
CA ILE A 205 -8.24 4.94 5.11
C ILE A 205 -9.70 4.56 4.98
N VAL A 206 -9.98 3.27 4.94
CA VAL A 206 -11.34 2.72 4.97
C VAL A 206 -11.55 2.04 6.32
N GLU A 207 -12.46 2.58 7.11
CA GLU A 207 -12.83 2.07 8.44
C GLU A 207 -13.96 1.05 8.36
N GLU A 208 -14.01 0.14 9.32
CA GLU A 208 -15.19 -0.69 9.57
C GLU A 208 -16.17 0.06 10.46
N VAL A 209 -17.46 0.01 10.12
CA VAL A 209 -18.53 0.50 11.00
C VAL A 209 -18.49 -0.32 12.29
N GLN A 210 -18.24 0.35 13.41
CA GLN A 210 -18.28 -0.24 14.73
C GLN A 210 -19.73 -0.37 15.18
N GLY A 211 -20.18 -1.57 15.51
CA GLY A 211 -21.53 -1.83 16.00
C GLY A 211 -21.93 -3.30 15.98
N PRO A 212 -23.01 -3.68 16.69
CA PRO A 212 -23.54 -5.03 16.68
C PRO A 212 -23.94 -5.39 15.25
N THR A 213 -23.11 -6.21 14.61
CA THR A 213 -23.40 -6.80 13.31
C THR A 213 -23.86 -8.22 13.58
N HIS A 214 -24.92 -8.68 12.91
CA HIS A 214 -25.30 -10.09 12.97
C HIS A 214 -24.07 -10.96 12.65
N ALA A 215 -23.84 -12.04 13.40
CA ALA A 215 -22.61 -12.85 13.33
C ALA A 215 -22.27 -13.43 11.93
N ARG A 216 -23.18 -13.29 10.95
CA ARG A 216 -23.01 -13.71 9.55
C ARG A 216 -23.17 -12.58 8.54
N SER A 217 -23.43 -11.36 8.99
CA SER A 217 -23.57 -10.20 8.12
C SER A 217 -22.24 -9.47 8.01
N ARG A 218 -21.99 -8.88 6.83
CA ARG A 218 -20.81 -8.06 6.60
C ARG A 218 -20.91 -6.77 7.39
N LYS A 219 -19.78 -6.35 7.96
CA LYS A 219 -19.66 -5.01 8.51
C LYS A 219 -19.66 -3.99 7.37
N GLY A 220 -20.43 -2.92 7.55
CA GLY A 220 -20.35 -1.76 6.67
C GLY A 220 -18.96 -1.11 6.75
N ARG A 221 -18.57 -0.41 5.70
CA ARG A 221 -17.29 0.32 5.63
C ARG A 221 -17.47 1.72 5.08
N PHE A 222 -16.63 2.65 5.53
CA PHE A 222 -16.64 4.04 5.10
C PHE A 222 -15.22 4.59 5.01
N ILE A 223 -15.01 5.61 4.19
CA ILE A 223 -13.73 6.31 4.11
C ILE A 223 -13.62 7.25 5.31
N SER A 224 -12.52 7.16 6.06
CA SER A 224 -12.22 8.12 7.13
C SER A 224 -11.89 9.48 6.52
N GLY A 225 -12.50 10.54 7.05
CA GLY A 225 -12.15 11.92 6.75
C GLY A 225 -11.03 12.44 7.64
#